data_AF-A0A964AB24-F1
#
_entry.id   AF-A0A964AB24-F1
#
_cell.length_a   1.000
_cell.length_b   1.000
_cell.length_c   1.000
_cell.angle_alpha   90.00
_cell.angle_beta   90.00
_cell.angle_gamma   90.00
#
_symmetry.space_group_name_H-M   'P 1'
#
loop_
_entity.id
_entity.type
_entity.pdbx_description
1 polymer ?
#
loop_
_entity_poly.entity_id
_entity_poly.type
_entity_poly.pdbx_seq_one_letter_code
_entity_poly.pdbx_strand_id
1 'polypeptide(L)'
;MNALHALGPVAETRAAIDELHAFYERFESAILDADVERVTELVGAREEAIDRLRRAVAQSPPAQGESESIREREHRLQERMVAFRDELRGNLGQMSARARALRRYAQR
;
A
#
# COMPACT_ATOMS: atom_id res chain seq x y z
N MET A 1 28.35 18.15 8.03
CA MET A 1 28.82 17.74 6.70
C MET A 1 27.61 17.47 5.82
N ASN A 2 27.02 18.52 5.24
CA ASN A 2 25.84 18.42 4.38
C ASN A 2 26.27 18.23 2.93
N ALA A 3 26.44 16.98 2.51
CA ALA A 3 26.63 16.61 1.10
C ALA A 3 25.35 15.96 0.57
N LEU A 4 24.20 16.60 0.78
CA LEU A 4 23.00 16.35 0.01
C LEU A 4 23.09 17.26 -1.21
N HIS A 5 23.80 16.79 -2.23
CA HIS A 5 23.63 17.35 -3.57
C HIS A 5 22.13 17.29 -3.87
N ALA A 6 21.52 18.46 -4.08
CA ALA A 6 20.22 18.52 -4.72
C ALA A 6 20.38 17.74 -6.04
N LEU A 7 19.76 16.57 -6.09
CA LEU A 7 19.67 15.81 -7.32
C LEU A 7 18.99 16.74 -8.34
N GLY A 8 19.43 16.71 -9.61
CA GLY A 8 18.70 17.47 -10.64
C GLY A 8 17.23 17.03 -10.66
N PRO A 9 16.28 17.88 -11.10
CA PRO A 9 14.85 17.59 -11.07
C PRO A 9 14.45 16.21 -11.64
N VAL A 10 15.15 15.74 -12.68
CA VAL A 10 14.95 14.41 -13.28
C VAL A 10 15.32 13.29 -12.29
N ALA A 11 16.43 13.43 -11.57
CA ALA A 11 16.88 12.46 -10.59
C ALA A 11 16.02 12.47 -9.31
N GLU A 12 15.44 13.61 -8.93
CA GLU A 12 14.43 13.67 -7.87
C GLU A 12 13.15 12.93 -8.25
N THR A 13 12.63 13.14 -9.47
CA THR A 13 11.47 12.39 -9.97
C THR A 13 11.75 10.91 -10.00
N ARG A 14 12.92 10.50 -10.51
CA ARG A 14 13.29 9.08 -10.55
C ARG A 14 13.36 8.47 -9.15
N ALA A 15 14.00 9.16 -8.20
CA ALA A 15 14.09 8.71 -6.81
C ALA A 15 12.71 8.57 -6.16
N ALA A 16 11.79 9.52 -6.41
CA ALA A 16 10.42 9.45 -5.89
C ALA A 16 9.62 8.27 -6.49
N ILE A 17 9.84 7.96 -7.78
CA ILE A 17 9.23 6.79 -8.41
C ILE A 17 9.78 5.49 -7.82
N ASP A 18 11.11 5.40 -7.66
CA ASP A 18 11.75 4.20 -7.09
C ASP A 18 11.31 3.98 -5.62
N GLU A 19 11.17 5.07 -4.84
CA GLU A 19 10.60 5.00 -3.48
C GLU A 19 9.15 4.48 -3.49
N LEU A 20 8.32 4.97 -4.43
CA LEU A 20 6.93 4.51 -4.57
C LEU A 20 6.86 3.04 -5.00
N HIS A 21 7.77 2.58 -5.86
CA HIS A 21 7.87 1.18 -6.23
C HIS A 21 8.24 0.28 -5.04
N ALA A 22 9.21 0.69 -4.24
CA ALA A 22 9.57 -0.01 -3.01
C ALA A 22 8.44 0.02 -1.97
N PHE A 23 7.63 1.08 -1.94
CA PHE A 23 6.40 1.12 -1.14
C PHE A 23 5.41 0.04 -1.58
N TYR A 24 5.13 -0.09 -2.89
CA TYR A 24 4.21 -1.12 -3.38
C TYR A 24 4.65 -2.54 -3.00
N GLU A 25 5.94 -2.84 -3.10
CA GLU A 25 6.47 -4.17 -2.74
C GLU A 25 6.30 -4.48 -1.26
N ARG A 26 6.55 -3.49 -0.38
CA ARG A 26 6.31 -3.64 1.07
C ARG A 26 4.83 -3.82 1.39
N PHE A 27 3.96 -3.06 0.73
CA PHE A 27 2.51 -3.16 0.93
C PHE A 27 2.00 -4.51 0.47
N GLU A 28 2.46 -4.95 -0.69
CA GLU A 28 2.11 -6.24 -1.26
C GLU A 28 2.52 -7.40 -0.34
N SER A 29 3.74 -7.37 0.22
CA SER A 29 4.18 -8.35 1.21
C SER A 29 3.27 -8.35 2.43
N ALA A 30 2.94 -7.17 2.99
CA ALA A 30 2.10 -7.08 4.18
C ALA A 30 0.69 -7.65 3.94
N ILE A 31 0.11 -7.47 2.74
CA ILE A 31 -1.15 -8.11 2.36
C ILE A 31 -0.99 -9.64 2.30
N LEU A 32 0.07 -10.13 1.63
CA LEU A 32 0.30 -11.57 1.47
C LEU A 32 0.54 -12.29 2.81
N ASP A 33 1.20 -11.61 3.74
CA ASP A 33 1.46 -12.10 5.10
C ASP A 33 0.23 -11.96 6.02
N ALA A 34 -0.87 -11.38 5.50
CA ALA A 34 -2.08 -11.03 6.25
C ALA A 34 -1.80 -10.18 7.51
N ASP A 35 -0.74 -9.38 7.48
CA ASP A 35 -0.31 -8.52 8.58
C ASP A 35 -1.13 -7.22 8.57
N VAL A 36 -2.28 -7.26 9.24
CA VAL A 36 -3.24 -6.14 9.32
C VAL A 36 -2.62 -4.89 9.94
N GLU A 37 -1.74 -5.05 10.94
CA GLU A 37 -1.09 -3.94 11.63
C GLU A 37 -0.16 -3.21 10.66
N ARG A 38 0.70 -3.96 9.96
CA ARG A 38 1.61 -3.40 8.97
C ARG A 38 0.90 -2.82 7.75
N VAL A 39 -0.18 -3.44 7.28
CA VAL A 39 -1.03 -2.85 6.22
C VAL A 39 -1.58 -1.49 6.67
N THR A 40 -2.01 -1.38 7.92
CA THR A 40 -2.56 -0.12 8.47
C THR A 40 -1.49 0.97 8.53
N GLU A 41 -0.29 0.66 9.01
CA GLU A 41 0.85 1.59 9.02
C GLU A 41 1.20 2.08 7.61
N LEU A 42 1.23 1.16 6.64
CA LEU A 42 1.58 1.48 5.27
C LEU A 42 0.52 2.32 4.55
N VAL A 43 -0.77 2.19 4.90
CA VAL A 43 -1.81 3.10 4.40
C VAL A 43 -1.51 4.54 4.81
N GLY A 44 -1.08 4.77 6.05
CA GLY A 44 -0.67 6.10 6.51
C GLY A 44 0.57 6.64 5.78
N ALA A 45 1.57 5.78 5.56
CA ALA A 45 2.79 6.17 4.84
C ALA A 45 2.57 6.45 3.33
N ARG A 46 1.47 5.95 2.76
CA ARG A 46 1.16 6.11 1.33
C ARG A 46 0.97 7.58 0.93
N GLU A 47 0.30 8.35 1.77
CA GLU A 47 0.01 9.76 1.48
C GLU A 47 1.29 10.57 1.34
N GLU A 48 2.27 10.34 2.23
CA GLU A 48 3.56 11.00 2.17
C GLU A 48 4.36 10.64 0.90
N ALA A 49 4.33 9.38 0.49
CA ALA A 49 5.01 8.92 -0.73
C ALA A 49 4.37 9.56 -1.98
N ILE A 50 3.04 9.64 -2.03
CA ILE A 50 2.31 10.29 -3.12
C ILE A 50 2.61 11.79 -3.17
N ASP A 51 2.66 12.46 -2.02
CA ASP A 51 2.93 13.90 -1.98
C ASP A 51 4.38 14.23 -2.34
N ARG A 52 5.33 13.35 -2.04
CA ARG A 52 6.70 13.46 -2.58
C ARG A 52 6.72 13.30 -4.09
N LEU A 53 6.05 12.27 -4.62
CA LEU A 53 5.98 12.07 -6.07
C LEU A 53 5.33 13.27 -6.76
N ARG A 54 4.20 13.78 -6.26
CA ARG A 54 3.54 14.97 -6.80
C ARG A 54 4.48 16.18 -6.89
N ARG A 55 5.25 16.43 -5.85
CA ARG A 55 6.24 17.52 -5.82
C ARG A 55 7.36 17.32 -6.83
N ALA A 56 7.85 16.10 -7.00
CA ALA A 56 8.92 15.80 -7.95
C ALA A 56 8.41 15.90 -9.41
N VAL A 57 7.24 15.32 -9.69
CA VAL A 57 6.59 15.36 -11.02
C VAL A 57 6.26 16.79 -11.47
N ALA A 58 5.93 17.68 -10.54
CA ALA A 58 5.72 19.10 -10.85
C ALA A 58 6.98 19.81 -11.37
N GLN A 59 8.18 19.32 -11.00
CA GLN A 59 9.45 19.88 -11.44
C GLN A 59 9.97 19.19 -12.71
N SER A 60 9.77 17.87 -12.80
CA SER A 60 10.15 17.07 -13.96
C SER A 60 9.14 15.96 -14.16
N PRO A 61 8.32 15.99 -15.22
CA PRO A 61 7.41 14.90 -15.54
C PRO A 61 8.16 13.57 -15.71
N PRO A 62 7.58 12.45 -15.27
CA PRO A 62 8.16 11.14 -15.45
C PRO A 62 8.07 10.72 -16.92
N ALA A 63 8.89 9.75 -17.33
CA ALA A 63 8.77 9.17 -18.66
C ALA A 63 7.41 8.46 -18.81
N GLN A 64 6.93 8.32 -20.05
CA GLN A 64 5.64 7.68 -20.32
C GLN A 64 5.57 6.25 -19.73
N GLY A 65 6.63 5.45 -19.91
CA GLY A 65 6.69 4.09 -19.36
C GLY A 65 6.66 4.04 -17.83
N GLU A 66 7.20 5.04 -17.15
CA GLU A 66 7.15 5.14 -15.68
C GLU A 66 5.73 5.48 -15.21
N SER A 67 5.05 6.38 -15.93
CA SER A 67 3.65 6.74 -15.65
C SER A 67 2.70 5.55 -15.82
N GLU A 68 2.91 4.73 -16.85
CA GLU A 68 2.15 3.51 -17.09
C GLU A 68 2.42 2.46 -16.02
N SER A 69 3.68 2.27 -15.63
CA SER A 69 4.07 1.34 -14.56
C SER A 69 3.42 1.70 -13.21
N ILE A 70 3.42 2.99 -12.85
CA ILE A 70 2.75 3.47 -11.64
C ILE A 70 1.25 3.19 -11.69
N ARG A 71 0.59 3.48 -12.81
CA ARG A 71 -0.85 3.21 -12.99
C ARG A 71 -1.19 1.73 -12.85
N GLU A 72 -0.38 0.85 -13.46
CA GLU A 72 -0.58 -0.60 -13.35
C GLU A 72 -0.40 -1.09 -11.91
N ARG A 73 0.65 -0.63 -11.22
CA ARG A 73 0.90 -1.00 -9.82
C ARG A 73 -0.18 -0.48 -8.88
N GLU A 74 -0.68 0.74 -9.06
CA GLU A 74 -1.82 1.27 -8.29
C GLU A 74 -3.08 0.45 -8.50
N HIS A 75 -3.39 0.09 -9.74
CA HIS A 75 -4.56 -0.73 -10.05
C HIS A 75 -4.47 -2.10 -9.36
N ARG A 76 -3.31 -2.77 -9.49
CA ARG A 76 -3.06 -4.06 -8.86
C ARG A 76 -3.14 -3.99 -7.33
N LEU A 77 -2.61 -2.92 -6.73
CA LEU A 77 -2.70 -2.69 -5.29
C LEU A 77 -4.16 -2.58 -4.84
N GLN A 78 -4.97 -1.81 -5.57
CA GLN A 78 -6.39 -1.64 -5.27
C GLN A 78 -7.15 -2.97 -5.32
N GLU A 79 -6.93 -3.78 -6.35
CA GLU A 79 -7.52 -5.11 -6.46
C GLU A 79 -7.17 -6.00 -5.25
N ARG A 80 -5.89 -6.01 -4.85
CA ARG A 80 -5.42 -6.78 -3.69
C ARG A 80 -6.00 -6.28 -2.37
N MET A 81 -6.10 -4.97 -2.19
CA MET A 81 -6.73 -4.40 -0.99
C MET A 81 -8.21 -4.77 -0.88
N VAL A 82 -8.93 -4.81 -2.02
CA VAL A 82 -10.32 -5.26 -2.06
C VAL A 82 -10.43 -6.73 -1.66
N ALA A 83 -9.60 -7.60 -2.24
CA ALA A 83 -9.56 -9.01 -1.91
C ALA A 83 -9.24 -9.24 -0.42
N PHE A 84 -8.23 -8.55 0.11
CA PHE A 84 -7.84 -8.62 1.52
C PHE A 84 -8.96 -8.20 2.46
N ARG A 85 -9.63 -7.09 2.16
CA ARG A 85 -10.80 -6.63 2.94
C ARG A 85 -11.92 -7.68 2.95
N ASP A 86 -12.19 -8.30 1.81
CA ASP A 86 -13.26 -9.28 1.68
C ASP A 86 -12.92 -10.59 2.43
N GLU A 87 -11.65 -10.99 2.43
CA GLU A 87 -11.14 -12.08 3.28
C GLU A 87 -11.30 -11.78 4.78
N LEU A 88 -10.90 -10.59 5.23
CA LEU A 88 -11.08 -10.17 6.63
C LEU A 88 -12.55 -10.21 7.06
N ARG A 89 -13.46 -9.74 6.19
CA ARG A 89 -14.91 -9.82 6.43
C ARG A 89 -15.39 -11.26 6.54
N GLY A 90 -14.91 -12.15 5.67
CA GLY A 90 -15.20 -13.58 5.73
C GLY A 90 -14.77 -14.20 7.06
N ASN A 91 -13.54 -13.93 7.49
CA ASN A 91 -12.96 -14.42 8.75
C ASN A 91 -13.74 -13.92 9.97
N LEU A 92 -14.08 -12.62 10.02
CA LEU A 92 -14.91 -12.06 11.09
C LEU A 92 -16.32 -12.67 11.14
N GLY A 93 -16.90 -12.95 9.98
CA GLY A 93 -18.19 -13.64 9.86
C GLY A 93 -18.15 -15.05 10.47
N GLN A 94 -17.10 -15.82 10.14
CA GLN A 94 -16.88 -17.16 10.69
C GLN A 94 -16.66 -17.14 12.22
N MET A 95 -15.83 -16.21 12.72
CA MET A 95 -15.61 -16.02 14.15
C MET A 95 -16.91 -15.69 14.89
N SER A 96 -17.72 -14.79 14.33
CA SER A 96 -19.02 -14.42 14.89
C SER A 96 -20.01 -15.59 14.91
N ALA A 97 -20.04 -16.41 13.85
CA ALA A 97 -20.85 -17.63 13.80
C ALA A 97 -20.41 -18.64 14.86
N ARG A 98 -19.10 -18.87 15.01
CA ARG A 98 -18.53 -19.75 16.04
C ARG A 98 -18.87 -19.28 17.45
N ALA A 99 -18.72 -17.99 17.73
CA ALA A 99 -19.06 -17.42 19.04
C ALA A 99 -20.57 -17.56 19.36
N ARG A 100 -21.45 -17.45 18.37
CA ARG A 100 -22.89 -17.70 18.56
C ARG A 100 -23.20 -19.18 18.80
N ALA A 101 -22.52 -20.10 18.11
CA ALA A 101 -22.68 -21.53 18.32
C ALA A 101 -22.26 -21.94 19.74
N LEU A 102 -21.10 -21.46 20.20
CA LEU A 102 -20.60 -21.71 21.56
C LEU A 102 -21.55 -21.18 22.64
N ARG A 103 -22.09 -19.96 22.48
CA ARG A 103 -23.08 -19.39 23.41
C ARG A 103 -24.35 -20.23 23.51
N ARG A 104 -24.86 -20.73 22.37
CA ARG A 104 -26.04 -21.62 22.37
C ARG A 104 -25.76 -22.97 23.03
N TYR A 105 -24.55 -23.50 22.85
CA TYR A 105 -24.16 -24.76 23.48
C TYR A 105 -24.03 -24.60 25.01
N ALA A 106 -23.44 -23.50 25.49
CA ALA A 106 -23.27 -23.24 26.91
C ALA A 106 -24.58 -22.92 27.68
N GLN A 107 -25.69 -22.67 26.96
CA GLN A 107 -27.02 -22.44 27.51
C GLN A 107 -27.90 -23.71 27.55
N ARG A 108 -27.33 -24.86 27.17
CA ARG A 108 -27.96 -26.18 27.28
C ARG A 108 -27.32 -26.96 28.42
#